data_AF-A0A0P6XF95-F1
#
_entry.id   AF-A0A0P6XF95-F1
#
_cell.length_a   1.000
_cell.length_b   1.000
_cell.length_c   1.000
_cell.angle_alpha   90.00
_cell.angle_beta   90.00
_cell.angle_gamma   90.00
#
_symmetry.space_group_name_H-M   'P 1'
#
loop_
_entity.id
_entity.type
_entity.pdbx_description
1 polymer ?
#
loop_
_entity_poly.entity_id
_entity_poly.type
_entity_poly.pdbx_seq_one_letter_code
_entity_poly.pdbx_strand_id
1 'polypeptide(L)'
;MHCPRCRQNVALTVNRCPNCQQAIKPLLLSQQIPLAPQQRQSLINKILLPSACLLFVAIVLASLRFAINPVSSWAWLGVTVMIAATSIYLLNLVRDLLSGFVTVQIAQLELLREYSNRAGTRFYGDFGVLGKLQLSKEHFDLAIEGNYYNVTYSPKSKTVWGLAPLSRELA
;
A
#
# COMPACT_ATOMS: atom_id res chain seq x y z
N MET A 1 23.95 -11.37 -5.13
CA MET A 1 24.16 -10.11 -5.89
C MET A 1 25.54 -10.13 -6.52
N HIS A 2 25.81 -9.63 -7.73
CA HIS A 2 27.15 -9.81 -8.35
C HIS A 2 28.05 -8.56 -8.18
N CYS A 3 29.33 -8.64 -7.82
CA CYS A 3 30.18 -7.45 -7.78
C CYS A 3 30.37 -6.83 -9.19
N PRO A 4 30.25 -5.51 -9.40
CA PRO A 4 30.40 -4.91 -10.74
C PRO A 4 31.81 -5.10 -11.32
N ARG A 5 32.83 -5.20 -10.47
CA ARG A 5 34.23 -5.32 -10.90
C ARG A 5 34.66 -6.76 -11.16
N CYS A 6 34.35 -7.69 -10.25
CA CYS A 6 34.81 -9.08 -10.34
C CYS A 6 33.70 -10.09 -10.64
N ARG A 7 32.45 -9.64 -10.82
CA ARG A 7 31.26 -10.48 -11.10
C ARG A 7 31.02 -11.63 -10.12
N GLN A 8 31.61 -11.62 -8.92
CA GLN A 8 31.33 -12.65 -7.92
C GLN A 8 30.01 -12.41 -7.19
N ASN A 9 29.34 -13.49 -6.78
CA ASN A 9 28.17 -13.41 -5.90
C ASN A 9 28.56 -12.95 -4.49
N VAL A 10 27.95 -11.86 -4.04
CA VAL A 10 28.08 -11.20 -2.74
C VAL A 10 26.70 -11.13 -2.08
N ALA A 11 26.68 -11.30 -0.76
CA ALA A 11 25.46 -11.18 0.06
C ALA A 11 24.99 -9.72 0.15
N LEU A 12 23.69 -9.53 0.43
CA LEU A 12 23.04 -8.21 0.40
C LEU A 12 23.52 -7.24 1.47
N THR A 13 24.04 -7.77 2.57
CA THR A 13 24.45 -7.04 3.77
C THR A 13 25.91 -6.60 3.75
N VAL A 14 26.65 -6.88 2.67
CA VAL A 14 28.11 -6.72 2.64
C VAL A 14 28.51 -5.40 1.97
N ASN A 15 29.23 -4.57 2.71
CA ASN A 15 29.62 -3.21 2.31
C ASN A 15 30.86 -3.18 1.41
N ARG A 16 31.61 -4.28 1.32
CA ARG A 16 32.83 -4.42 0.52
C ARG A 16 32.89 -5.80 -0.12
N CYS A 17 33.18 -5.87 -1.41
CA CYS A 17 33.37 -7.18 -2.05
C CYS A 17 34.52 -7.94 -1.37
N PRO A 18 34.34 -9.21 -0.97
CA PRO A 18 35.40 -9.98 -0.30
C PRO A 18 36.63 -10.19 -1.19
N ASN A 19 36.47 -10.11 -2.51
CA ASN A 19 37.54 -10.40 -3.47
C ASN A 19 38.27 -9.13 -3.95
N CYS A 20 37.54 -8.10 -4.40
CA CYS A 20 38.17 -6.89 -4.93
C CYS A 20 38.15 -5.69 -3.98
N GLN A 21 37.63 -5.85 -2.76
CA GLN A 21 37.48 -4.82 -1.71
C GLN A 21 36.74 -3.54 -2.12
N GLN A 22 36.17 -3.50 -3.32
CA GLN A 22 35.37 -2.38 -3.82
C GLN A 22 34.24 -2.09 -2.82
N ALA A 23 34.11 -0.83 -2.40
CA ALA A 23 32.98 -0.38 -1.60
C ALA A 23 31.69 -0.55 -2.43
N ILE A 24 30.74 -1.28 -1.87
CA ILE A 24 29.42 -1.47 -2.44
C ILE A 24 28.45 -0.71 -1.56
N LYS A 25 27.59 0.13 -2.15
CA LYS A 25 26.55 0.84 -1.41
C LYS A 25 25.65 -0.22 -0.74
N PRO A 26 25.60 -0.30 0.60
CA PRO A 26 24.74 -1.25 1.26
C PRO A 26 23.30 -0.89 0.91
N LEU A 27 22.54 -1.89 0.48
CA LEU A 27 21.11 -1.72 0.28
C LEU A 27 20.49 -1.64 1.66
N LEU A 28 20.14 -0.43 2.10
CA LEU A 28 19.42 -0.23 3.34
C LEU A 28 18.12 -1.03 3.28
N LEU A 29 18.01 -1.99 4.20
CA LEU A 29 16.94 -2.99 4.17
C LEU A 29 15.57 -2.37 4.46
N SER A 30 15.52 -1.22 5.13
CA SER A 30 14.29 -0.48 5.40
C SER A 30 14.60 1.01 5.58
N GLN A 31 13.94 1.86 4.81
CA GLN A 31 14.03 3.31 4.92
C GLN A 31 12.62 3.91 4.93
N GLN A 32 12.38 4.86 5.83
CA GLN A 32 11.16 5.64 5.84
C GLN A 32 11.36 6.88 4.98
N ILE A 33 10.58 7.02 3.91
CA ILE A 33 10.62 8.18 3.01
C ILE A 33 9.34 8.99 3.21
N PRO A 34 9.41 10.34 3.26
CA PRO A 34 8.21 11.17 3.31
C PRO A 34 7.30 10.89 2.10
N LEU A 35 5.99 10.89 2.32
CA LEU A 35 5.01 10.69 1.25
C LEU A 35 5.22 11.71 0.11
N ALA A 36 5.26 11.24 -1.13
CA ALA A 36 5.27 12.11 -2.30
C ALA A 36 3.95 12.90 -2.39
N PRO A 37 3.97 14.15 -2.91
CA PRO A 37 2.77 14.99 -3.00
C PRO A 37 1.64 14.32 -3.83
N GLN A 38 1.98 13.59 -4.87
CA GLN A 38 1.00 12.84 -5.68
C GLN A 38 0.33 11.70 -4.89
N GLN A 39 1.08 10.96 -4.07
CA GLN A 39 0.55 9.89 -3.21
C GLN A 39 -0.39 10.48 -2.15
N ARG A 40 -0.02 11.65 -1.60
CA ARG A 40 -0.84 12.38 -0.64
C ARG A 40 -2.17 12.83 -1.24
N GLN A 41 -2.17 13.36 -2.48
CA GLN A 41 -3.40 13.73 -3.18
C GLN A 41 -4.31 12.53 -3.47
N SER A 42 -3.74 11.40 -3.89
CA SER A 42 -4.51 10.16 -4.10
C SER A 42 -5.21 9.70 -2.82
N LEU A 43 -4.51 9.74 -1.68
CA LEU A 43 -5.09 9.43 -0.38
C LEU A 43 -6.18 10.43 0.02
N ILE A 44 -5.95 11.72 -0.19
CA ILE A 44 -6.96 12.77 0.10
C ILE A 44 -8.22 12.52 -0.72
N ASN A 45 -8.13 12.23 -2.02
CA ASN A 45 -9.30 11.97 -2.85
C ASN A 45 -10.07 10.71 -2.38
N LYS A 46 -9.35 9.66 -1.97
CA LYS A 46 -9.95 8.44 -1.40
C LYS A 46 -10.65 8.69 -0.06
N ILE A 47 -10.26 9.73 0.69
CA ILE A 47 -10.90 10.14 1.95
C ILE A 47 -12.09 11.07 1.68
N LEU A 48 -11.92 12.03 0.76
CA LEU A 48 -12.86 13.11 0.54
C LEU A 48 -14.19 12.64 -0.08
N LEU A 49 -14.12 11.66 -1.00
CA LEU A 49 -15.32 11.11 -1.63
C LEU A 49 -16.26 10.39 -0.64
N PRO A 50 -15.80 9.39 0.15
CA PRO A 50 -16.67 8.73 1.12
C PRO A 50 -17.09 9.65 2.26
N SER A 51 -16.27 10.62 2.68
CA SER A 51 -16.66 11.58 3.71
C SER A 51 -17.78 12.52 3.24
N ALA A 52 -17.70 13.02 2.00
CA ALA A 52 -18.76 13.81 1.39
C ALA A 52 -20.07 13.00 1.25
N CYS A 53 -19.96 11.73 0.84
CA CYS A 53 -21.12 10.85 0.72
C CYS A 53 -21.78 10.56 2.07
N LEU A 54 -21.00 10.30 3.12
CA LEU A 54 -21.49 10.15 4.49
C LEU A 54 -22.23 11.41 4.98
N LEU A 55 -21.66 12.58 4.72
CA LEU A 55 -22.26 13.86 5.11
C LEU A 55 -23.59 14.09 4.39
N PHE A 56 -23.66 13.77 3.09
CA PHE A 56 -24.90 13.82 2.32
C PHE A 56 -25.96 12.87 2.89
N VAL A 57 -25.59 11.61 3.16
CA VAL A 57 -26.49 10.61 3.76
C VAL A 57 -27.00 11.08 5.14
N ALA A 58 -26.13 11.67 5.96
CA ALA A 58 -26.52 12.20 7.25
C ALA A 58 -27.54 13.34 7.13
N ILE A 59 -27.37 14.26 6.16
CA ILE A 59 -28.32 15.35 5.88
C ILE A 59 -29.67 14.79 5.43
N VAL A 60 -29.67 13.83 4.51
CA VAL A 60 -30.89 13.19 3.99
C VAL A 60 -31.63 12.43 5.10
N LEU A 61 -30.90 11.74 5.97
CA LEU A 61 -31.51 11.03 7.11
C LEU A 61 -32.07 12.00 8.15
N ALA A 62 -31.40 13.12 8.41
CA ALA A 62 -31.88 14.14 9.33
C ALA A 62 -33.16 14.81 8.82
N SER A 63 -33.24 15.10 7.52
CA SER A 63 -34.45 15.67 6.90
C SER A 63 -35.59 14.65 6.85
N LEU A 64 -35.32 13.38 6.53
CA LEU A 64 -36.34 12.32 6.58
C LEU A 64 -36.88 12.10 8.00
N ARG A 65 -36.02 12.12 9.02
CA ARG A 65 -36.44 11.97 10.42
C ARG A 65 -37.41 13.07 10.86
N PHE A 66 -37.26 14.28 10.31
CA PHE A 66 -38.14 15.40 10.60
C PHE A 66 -39.48 15.31 9.83
N ALA A 67 -39.46 14.68 8.65
CA ALA A 67 -40.62 14.62 7.75
C ALA A 67 -41.52 13.39 7.95
N ILE A 68 -41.04 12.30 8.56
CA ILE A 68 -41.76 11.02 8.58
C ILE A 68 -41.90 10.44 10.01
N ASN A 69 -43.13 10.04 10.35
CA ASN A 69 -43.52 9.24 11.53
C ASN A 69 -42.75 7.90 11.61
N PRO A 70 -42.68 7.23 12.79
CA PRO A 70 -41.48 6.52 13.23
C PRO A 70 -41.07 5.39 12.29
N VAL A 71 -39.89 5.57 11.69
CA VAL A 71 -39.18 4.55 10.94
C VAL A 71 -38.82 3.39 11.89
N SER A 72 -38.96 2.15 11.41
CA SER A 72 -38.59 0.93 12.13
C SER A 72 -37.19 1.05 12.77
N SER A 73 -37.08 0.65 14.04
CA SER A 73 -35.82 0.65 14.79
C SER A 73 -34.71 -0.17 14.12
N TRP A 74 -35.07 -1.20 13.34
CA TRP A 74 -34.13 -2.01 12.59
C TRP A 74 -33.43 -1.25 11.46
N ALA A 75 -34.15 -0.34 10.79
CA ALA A 75 -33.56 0.47 9.73
C ALA A 75 -32.50 1.43 10.30
N TRP A 76 -32.76 2.01 11.47
CA TRP A 76 -31.79 2.83 12.19
C TRP A 76 -30.53 2.03 12.57
N LEU A 77 -30.70 0.79 13.04
CA LEU A 77 -29.59 -0.09 13.40
C LEU A 77 -28.68 -0.39 12.19
N GLY A 78 -29.29 -0.70 11.03
CA GLY A 78 -28.55 -0.92 9.78
C GLY A 78 -27.76 0.31 9.34
N VAL A 79 -28.36 1.50 9.43
CA VAL A 79 -27.70 2.78 9.14
C VAL A 79 -26.54 3.05 10.10
N THR A 80 -26.73 2.82 11.40
CA THR A 80 -25.66 3.01 12.40
C THR A 80 -24.47 2.09 12.13
N VAL A 81 -24.71 0.82 11.79
CA VAL A 81 -23.64 -0.14 11.45
C VAL A 81 -22.90 0.30 10.18
N MET A 82 -23.61 0.74 9.14
CA MET A 82 -22.99 1.26 7.92
C MET A 82 -22.13 2.48 8.17
N ILE A 83 -22.61 3.43 8.99
CA ILE A 83 -21.85 4.62 9.38
C ILE A 83 -20.59 4.20 10.15
N ALA A 84 -20.73 3.32 11.17
CA ALA A 84 -19.60 2.86 11.97
C ALA A 84 -18.53 2.17 11.12
N ALA A 85 -18.91 1.26 10.23
CA ALA A 85 -17.98 0.59 9.33
C ALA A 85 -17.25 1.58 8.41
N THR A 86 -17.97 2.54 7.86
CA THR A 86 -17.40 3.56 6.97
C THR A 86 -16.46 4.51 7.74
N SER A 87 -16.82 4.90 8.96
CA SER A 87 -15.98 5.71 9.84
C SER A 87 -14.68 5.01 10.21
N ILE A 88 -14.71 3.71 10.54
CA ILE A 88 -13.51 2.91 10.85
C ILE A 88 -12.58 2.87 9.62
N TYR A 89 -13.14 2.65 8.43
CA TYR A 89 -12.37 2.66 7.19
C TYR A 89 -11.71 4.03 6.92
N LEU A 90 -12.46 5.11 7.10
CA LEU A 90 -11.95 6.49 6.96
C LEU A 90 -10.84 6.80 7.96
N LEU A 91 -11.00 6.38 9.22
CA LEU A 91 -9.97 6.58 10.24
C LEU A 91 -8.65 5.88 9.88
N ASN A 92 -8.71 4.68 9.31
CA ASN A 92 -7.50 3.99 8.85
C ASN A 92 -6.80 4.76 7.72
N LEU A 93 -7.55 5.29 6.75
CA LEU A 93 -6.99 6.11 5.68
C LEU A 93 -6.39 7.42 6.20
N VAL A 94 -7.09 8.11 7.10
CA VAL A 94 -6.60 9.34 7.72
C VAL A 94 -5.34 9.06 8.53
N ARG A 95 -5.28 7.94 9.25
CA ARG A 95 -4.10 7.56 10.03
C ARG A 95 -2.90 7.25 9.13
N ASP A 96 -3.12 6.66 7.95
CA ASP A 96 -2.08 6.47 6.94
C ASP A 96 -1.61 7.82 6.37
N LEU A 97 -2.53 8.73 6.07
CA LEU A 97 -2.21 10.09 5.61
C LEU A 97 -1.41 10.87 6.67
N LEU A 98 -1.82 10.80 7.94
CA LEU A 98 -1.17 11.47 9.07
C LEU A 98 0.19 10.86 9.40
N SER A 99 0.39 9.57 9.18
CA SER A 99 1.70 8.97 9.42
C SER A 99 2.77 9.57 8.53
N GLY A 100 2.45 10.12 7.35
CA GLY A 100 3.37 10.96 6.56
C GLY A 100 4.61 10.24 5.99
N PHE A 101 4.82 8.97 6.35
CA PHE A 101 5.97 8.17 5.94
C PHE A 101 5.51 6.91 5.20
N VAL A 102 6.20 6.58 4.11
CA VAL A 102 6.10 5.29 3.43
C VAL A 102 7.35 4.47 3.75
N THR A 103 7.18 3.18 4.00
CA THR A 103 8.33 2.30 4.23
C THR A 103 8.79 1.76 2.89
N VAL A 104 10.08 1.93 2.62
CA VAL A 104 10.76 1.46 1.44
C VAL A 104 11.67 0.32 1.88
N GLN A 105 11.37 -0.88 1.41
CA GLN A 105 12.05 -2.11 1.80
C GLN A 105 12.32 -2.97 0.58
N ILE A 106 13.51 -3.56 0.55
CA ILE A 106 13.89 -4.46 -0.53
C ILE A 106 13.42 -5.86 -0.15
N ALA A 107 12.60 -6.45 -1.00
CA ALA A 107 12.08 -7.79 -0.79
C ALA A 107 12.05 -8.57 -2.11
N GLN A 108 12.27 -9.87 -1.99
CA GLN A 108 12.06 -10.79 -3.09
C GLN A 108 10.57 -11.05 -3.24
N LEU A 109 10.05 -10.90 -4.46
CA LEU A 109 8.70 -11.32 -4.80
C LEU A 109 8.72 -12.83 -5.02
N GLU A 110 8.07 -13.58 -4.13
CA GLU A 110 8.05 -15.04 -4.18
C GLU A 110 6.93 -15.54 -5.08
N LEU A 111 5.75 -14.91 -5.01
CA LEU A 111 4.56 -15.40 -5.70
C LEU A 111 3.58 -14.27 -6.02
N LEU A 112 3.00 -14.31 -7.21
CA LEU A 112 1.91 -13.45 -7.63
C LEU A 112 0.56 -14.17 -7.52
N ARG A 113 -0.46 -13.48 -7.03
CA ARG A 113 -1.83 -14.00 -6.97
C ARG A 113 -2.83 -12.98 -7.49
N GLU A 114 -3.64 -13.42 -8.43
CA GLU A 114 -4.82 -12.71 -8.88
C GLU A 114 -6.06 -13.30 -8.19
N TYR A 115 -6.92 -12.43 -7.65
CA TYR A 115 -8.21 -12.82 -7.10
C TYR A 115 -9.32 -12.02 -7.78
N SER A 116 -10.13 -12.71 -8.59
CA SER A 116 -11.28 -12.12 -9.26
C SER A 116 -12.57 -12.48 -8.52
N ASN A 117 -13.42 -11.49 -8.25
CA ASN A 117 -14.76 -11.67 -7.67
C ASN A 117 -15.76 -10.75 -8.39
N ARG A 118 -17.06 -10.89 -8.10
CA ARG A 118 -18.14 -10.03 -8.64
C ARG A 118 -17.91 -8.53 -8.39
N ALA A 119 -17.13 -8.17 -7.38
CA ALA A 119 -16.76 -6.79 -7.05
C ALA A 119 -15.53 -6.27 -7.81
N GLY A 120 -14.89 -7.10 -8.63
CA GLY A 120 -13.69 -6.77 -9.40
C GLY A 120 -12.47 -7.64 -9.04
N THR A 121 -11.37 -7.35 -9.72
CA THR A 121 -10.10 -8.08 -9.59
C THR A 121 -9.16 -7.40 -8.60
N ARG A 122 -8.52 -8.18 -7.74
CA ARG A 122 -7.49 -7.74 -6.80
C ARG A 122 -6.20 -8.51 -7.05
N PHE A 123 -5.09 -7.79 -7.02
CA PHE A 123 -3.76 -8.33 -7.26
C PHE A 123 -2.95 -8.33 -5.97
N TYR A 124 -2.26 -9.43 -5.70
CA TYR A 124 -1.44 -9.60 -4.51
C TYR A 124 -0.07 -10.15 -4.88
N GLY A 125 0.96 -9.68 -4.19
CA GLY A 125 2.31 -10.24 -4.25
C GLY A 125 2.71 -10.72 -2.87
N ASP A 126 3.27 -11.93 -2.78
CA ASP A 126 3.90 -12.43 -1.56
C ASP A 126 5.39 -12.08 -1.60
N PHE A 127 5.84 -11.35 -0.59
CA PHE A 127 7.19 -10.85 -0.49
C PHE A 127 7.84 -11.48 0.74
N GLY A 128 8.92 -12.25 0.60
CA GLY A 128 9.39 -13.17 1.65
C GLY A 128 9.52 -12.56 3.06
N VAL A 129 9.99 -11.32 3.18
CA VAL A 129 10.14 -10.62 4.48
C VAL A 129 8.92 -9.75 4.84
N LEU A 130 8.15 -9.29 3.85
CA LEU A 130 7.04 -8.34 4.04
C LEU A 130 5.67 -9.04 4.18
N GLY A 131 5.61 -10.31 3.76
CA GLY A 131 4.41 -11.10 3.57
C GLY A 131 3.58 -10.62 2.37
N LYS A 132 2.28 -10.92 2.44
CA LYS A 132 1.31 -10.58 1.40
C LYS A 132 1.02 -9.08 1.35
N LEU A 133 1.28 -8.47 0.21
CA LEU A 133 0.96 -7.08 -0.09
C LEU A 133 -0.01 -6.97 -1.27
N GLN A 134 -0.89 -5.97 -1.26
CA GLN A 134 -1.79 -5.67 -2.35
C GLN A 134 -1.10 -4.80 -3.40
N LEU A 135 -1.12 -5.25 -4.65
CA LEU A 135 -0.54 -4.59 -5.82
C LEU A 135 -1.64 -3.85 -6.60
N SER A 136 -1.26 -2.78 -7.29
CA SER A 136 -2.07 -2.23 -8.38
C SER A 136 -1.90 -3.12 -9.62
N LYS A 137 -2.84 -3.02 -10.57
CA LYS A 137 -2.73 -3.74 -11.85
C LYS A 137 -1.42 -3.42 -12.58
N GLU A 138 -1.07 -2.14 -12.64
CA GLU A 138 0.18 -1.66 -13.25
C GLU A 138 1.43 -2.30 -12.62
N HIS A 139 1.48 -2.38 -11.29
CA HIS A 139 2.60 -3.04 -10.62
C HIS A 139 2.60 -4.55 -10.81
N PHE A 140 1.42 -5.16 -10.92
CA PHE A 140 1.29 -6.60 -11.17
C PHE A 140 1.79 -6.98 -12.56
N ASP A 141 1.43 -6.21 -13.59
CA ASP A 141 1.83 -6.47 -14.97
C ASP A 141 3.35 -6.32 -15.20
N LEU A 142 4.02 -5.51 -14.36
CA LEU A 142 5.47 -5.29 -14.39
C LEU A 142 6.25 -6.26 -13.48
N ALA A 143 5.55 -7.00 -12.61
CA ALA A 143 6.17 -7.85 -11.62
C ALA A 143 6.53 -9.22 -12.20
N ILE A 144 7.70 -9.72 -11.82
CA ILE A 144 8.25 -11.02 -12.23
C ILE A 144 8.61 -11.78 -10.96
N GLU A 145 8.06 -12.98 -10.81
CA GLU A 145 8.31 -13.86 -9.67
C GLU A 145 9.80 -14.21 -9.56
N GLY A 146 10.30 -14.32 -8.32
CA GLY A 146 11.69 -14.58 -8.00
C GLY A 146 12.61 -13.35 -8.00
N ASN A 147 12.17 -12.21 -8.54
CA ASN A 147 12.98 -10.99 -8.59
C ASN A 147 12.94 -10.16 -7.29
N TYR A 148 13.99 -9.37 -7.08
CA TYR A 148 14.08 -8.42 -5.98
C TYR A 148 13.56 -7.05 -6.42
N TYR A 149 12.71 -6.46 -5.58
CA TYR A 149 12.11 -5.16 -5.83
C TYR A 149 12.40 -4.21 -4.67
N ASN A 150 12.54 -2.94 -4.99
CA ASN A 150 12.43 -1.88 -4.01
C ASN A 150 10.94 -1.56 -3.80
N VAL A 151 10.38 -2.06 -2.71
CA VAL A 151 8.94 -2.02 -2.43
C VAL A 151 8.64 -0.83 -1.53
N THR A 152 7.88 0.12 -2.06
CA THR A 152 7.35 1.27 -1.30
C THR A 152 5.93 0.94 -0.89
N TYR A 153 5.68 0.69 0.41
CA TYR A 153 4.38 0.21 0.89
C TYR A 153 3.91 0.89 2.19
N SER A 154 2.59 0.90 2.40
CA SER A 154 2.00 1.29 3.69
C SER A 154 2.00 0.08 4.63
N PRO A 155 2.61 0.16 5.83
CA PRO A 155 2.65 -0.95 6.76
C PRO A 155 1.28 -1.34 7.31
N LYS A 156 0.31 -0.41 7.35
CA LYS A 156 -1.03 -0.65 7.89
C LYS A 156 -1.99 -1.16 6.83
N SER A 157 -2.08 -0.48 5.69
CA SER A 157 -2.99 -0.90 4.61
C SER A 157 -2.44 -2.07 3.79
N LYS A 158 -1.16 -2.42 3.96
CA LYS A 158 -0.44 -3.45 3.19
C LYS A 158 -0.55 -3.23 1.68
N THR A 159 -0.66 -1.97 1.26
CA THR A 159 -0.78 -1.57 -0.14
C THR A 159 0.58 -1.12 -0.66
N VAL A 160 0.97 -1.62 -1.83
CA VAL A 160 2.17 -1.19 -2.55
C VAL A 160 1.86 0.10 -3.31
N TRP A 161 2.60 1.14 -2.99
CA TRP A 161 2.53 2.46 -3.62
C TRP A 161 3.52 2.64 -4.76
N GLY A 162 4.63 1.91 -4.71
CA GLY A 162 5.66 1.94 -5.74
C GLY A 162 6.40 0.61 -5.75
N LEU A 163 6.55 0.05 -6.94
CA LEU A 163 7.35 -1.14 -7.19
C LEU A 163 8.41 -0.80 -8.22
N ALA A 164 9.66 -0.62 -7.78
CA ALA A 164 10.78 -0.42 -8.69
C ALA A 164 11.59 -1.71 -8.78
N PRO A 165 11.86 -2.24 -9.99
CA PRO A 165 12.81 -3.33 -10.13
C PRO A 165 14.14 -2.87 -9.54
N LEU A 166 14.84 -3.77 -8.85
CA LEU A 166 16.18 -3.48 -8.35
C LEU A 166 17.17 -3.48 -9.53
N SER A 167 17.03 -2.53 -10.46
CA SER A 167 18.00 -2.28 -11.50
C SER A 167 19.17 -1.50 -10.91
N ARG A 168 20.40 -1.90 -11.26
CA ARG A 168 21.56 -1.08 -10.91
C ARG A 168 21.60 0.11 -11.83
N GLU A 169 21.55 1.31 -11.27
CA GLU A 169 22.33 2.40 -11.85
C GLU A 169 23.81 2.00 -11.70
N LEU A 170 24.48 1.82 -12.84
CA LEU A 170 25.93 1.81 -12.92
C LEU A 170 26.39 3.20 -12.49
N ALA A 171 26.90 3.32 -11.27
CA ALA A 171 27.63 4.50 -10.83
C ALA A 171 29.02 4.53 -11.46
#